data_AF-A0A4Q9XZ74-F1
#
_entry.id   AF-A0A4Q9XZ74-F1
#
_cell.length_a   1.000
_cell.length_b   1.000
_cell.length_c   1.000
_cell.angle_alpha   90.00
_cell.angle_beta   90.00
_cell.angle_gamma   90.00
#
_symmetry.space_group_name_H-M   'P 1'
#
loop_
_entity.id
_entity.type
_entity.pdbx_description
1 polymer ?
#
loop_
_entity_poly.entity_id
_entity_poly.type
_entity_poly.pdbx_seq_one_letter_code
_entity_poly.pdbx_strand_id
1 'polypeptide(L)'
;MKKILVTSLTILTIGIIVGLFTLHQPPTTTPSVSQTRVRHHVAPITMATVKNNDALRFSCIIYYAVKHLKIQRWQEVSDFQLGWQVEIYTENGQTKYLVWPDKHIQASAKQLQPNWFTFKNGQVTYDSFGVHTFQKDLTATVSLTTIVTQIKRDHAAKLVRHMPTNLVIKDHR
;
A
#
# COMPACT_ATOMS: atom_id res chain seq x y z
N MET A 1 -43.56 -3.55 42.05
CA MET A 1 -42.60 -4.31 42.87
C MET A 1 -43.30 -4.92 44.07
N LYS A 2 -43.36 -6.26 44.13
CA LYS A 2 -43.41 -7.09 45.36
C LYS A 2 -43.63 -8.54 44.93
N LYS A 3 -42.60 -9.37 45.07
CA LYS A 3 -42.64 -10.68 45.72
C LYS A 3 -41.23 -11.25 45.77
N ILE A 4 -40.91 -11.69 46.97
CA ILE A 4 -39.65 -12.19 47.49
C ILE A 4 -39.54 -13.67 47.10
N LEU A 5 -38.34 -14.13 46.75
CA LEU A 5 -37.94 -15.50 47.06
C LEU A 5 -36.48 -15.51 47.49
N VAL A 6 -36.30 -15.77 48.79
CA VAL A 6 -35.04 -16.06 49.48
C VAL A 6 -34.66 -17.52 49.23
N THR A 7 -33.36 -17.84 49.30
CA THR A 7 -32.66 -19.10 49.70
C THR A 7 -31.68 -19.62 48.63
N SER A 8 -30.42 -19.98 48.90
CA SER A 8 -29.66 -20.13 50.15
C SER A 8 -28.16 -19.97 49.93
N LEU A 9 -27.52 -19.38 50.93
CA LEU A 9 -26.10 -19.37 51.23
C LEU A 9 -25.64 -20.79 51.65
N THR A 10 -24.47 -21.25 51.18
CA THR A 10 -23.59 -22.11 51.98
C THR A 10 -22.14 -21.89 51.55
N ILE A 11 -21.46 -21.08 52.36
CA ILE A 11 -20.00 -21.06 52.49
C ILE A 11 -19.67 -22.18 53.47
N LEU A 12 -18.77 -23.10 53.09
CA LEU A 12 -18.10 -23.96 54.07
C LEU A 12 -16.59 -24.00 53.78
N THR A 13 -15.87 -23.69 54.84
CA THR A 13 -14.45 -23.44 55.00
C THR A 13 -13.62 -24.71 55.24
N ILE A 14 -12.37 -24.66 54.75
CA ILE A 14 -11.13 -25.24 55.30
C ILE A 14 -10.96 -26.76 55.29
N GLY A 15 -9.92 -27.20 54.58
CA GLY A 15 -9.20 -28.44 54.80
C GLY A 15 -7.75 -28.30 54.34
N ILE A 16 -6.90 -27.74 55.20
CA ILE A 16 -5.44 -27.82 55.07
C ILE A 16 -5.06 -29.29 55.31
N ILE A 17 -4.50 -29.96 54.31
CA ILE A 17 -3.69 -31.16 54.51
C ILE A 17 -2.33 -30.92 53.87
N VAL A 18 -1.34 -30.85 54.75
CA VAL A 18 0.09 -30.87 54.47
C VAL A 18 0.43 -32.20 53.82
N GLY A 19 0.86 -32.15 52.55
CA GLY A 19 1.48 -33.26 51.84
C GLY A 19 2.92 -32.88 51.48
N LEU A 20 3.84 -33.12 52.42
CA LEU A 20 5.27 -33.09 52.19
C LEU A 20 5.69 -34.28 51.31
N PHE A 21 6.63 -34.01 50.40
CA PHE A 21 7.57 -34.90 49.71
C PHE A 21 7.35 -35.28 48.23
N THR A 22 8.40 -34.93 47.46
CA THR A 22 8.88 -35.43 46.14
C THR A 22 8.19 -34.84 44.88
N LEU A 23 8.84 -34.27 43.87
CA LEU A 23 10.25 -34.09 43.47
C LEU A 23 10.43 -32.66 42.93
N HIS A 24 11.52 -31.97 43.29
CA HIS A 24 11.98 -30.79 42.57
C HIS A 24 12.66 -31.25 41.27
N GLN A 25 11.97 -31.12 40.14
CA GLN A 25 12.63 -31.12 38.83
C GLN A 25 13.28 -29.73 38.64
N PRO A 26 14.59 -29.64 38.39
CA PRO A 26 15.19 -28.36 38.04
C PRO A 26 14.60 -27.87 36.71
N PRO A 27 14.27 -26.59 36.57
CA PRO A 27 13.82 -26.06 35.30
C PRO A 27 14.94 -26.24 34.28
N THR A 28 14.65 -27.01 33.22
CA THR A 28 15.55 -27.12 32.08
C THR A 28 15.56 -25.77 31.37
N THR A 29 16.63 -25.01 31.54
CA THR A 29 16.90 -23.80 30.77
C THR A 29 17.22 -24.21 29.33
N THR A 30 16.21 -24.20 28.47
CA THR A 30 16.42 -24.31 27.03
C THR A 30 17.23 -23.08 26.58
N PRO A 31 18.42 -23.24 25.97
CA PRO A 31 19.14 -22.10 25.41
C PRO A 31 18.29 -21.49 24.30
N SER A 32 17.78 -20.29 24.53
CA SER A 32 17.16 -19.47 23.50
C SER A 32 18.27 -19.03 22.54
N VAL A 33 18.39 -19.72 21.41
CA VAL A 33 19.23 -19.28 20.30
C VAL A 33 18.64 -17.96 19.80
N SER A 34 19.26 -16.85 20.22
CA SER A 34 18.96 -15.54 19.65
C SER A 34 19.35 -15.56 18.18
N GLN A 35 18.38 -15.82 17.31
CA GLN A 35 18.56 -15.70 15.87
C GLN A 35 18.81 -14.24 15.56
N THR A 36 20.08 -13.87 15.33
CA THR A 36 20.46 -12.56 14.82
C THR A 36 19.79 -12.38 13.46
N ARG A 37 18.66 -11.68 13.44
CA ARG A 37 17.88 -11.43 12.22
C ARG A 37 18.74 -10.55 11.30
N VAL A 38 19.33 -11.15 10.27
CA VAL A 38 20.09 -10.43 9.25
C VAL A 38 19.14 -9.39 8.64
N ARG A 39 19.41 -8.10 8.89
CA ARG A 39 18.62 -7.01 8.32
C ARG A 39 18.94 -6.93 6.84
N HIS A 40 18.09 -7.52 5.99
CA HIS A 40 18.18 -7.34 4.55
C HIS A 40 17.95 -5.86 4.22
N HIS A 41 19.00 -5.19 3.74
CA HIS A 41 18.91 -3.81 3.31
C HIS A 41 18.16 -3.75 1.97
N VAL A 42 17.09 -2.96 1.92
CA VAL A 42 16.32 -2.76 0.69
C VAL A 42 17.17 -1.94 -0.29
N ALA A 43 17.37 -2.46 -1.50
CA ALA A 43 18.13 -1.75 -2.53
C ALA A 43 17.49 -0.37 -2.83
N PRO A 44 18.28 0.69 -3.05
CA PRO A 44 17.75 2.02 -3.35
C PRO A 44 16.99 2.03 -4.68
N ILE A 45 16.02 2.94 -4.82
CA ILE A 45 15.39 3.24 -6.12
C ILE A 45 16.33 4.16 -6.90
N THR A 46 16.74 3.75 -8.11
CA THR A 46 17.63 4.54 -8.97
C THR A 46 17.00 4.77 -10.34
N MET A 47 17.41 5.84 -11.03
CA MET A 47 16.95 6.12 -12.39
C MET A 47 17.21 4.96 -13.36
N ALA A 48 18.33 4.24 -13.22
CA ALA A 48 18.62 3.07 -14.03
C ALA A 48 17.59 1.96 -13.81
N THR A 49 17.30 1.62 -12.55
CA THR A 49 16.29 0.59 -12.23
C THR A 49 14.89 1.00 -12.67
N VAL A 50 14.55 2.29 -12.58
CA VAL A 50 13.24 2.83 -12.96
C VAL A 50 13.08 2.87 -14.48
N LYS A 51 14.14 3.16 -15.25
CA LYS A 51 14.05 3.18 -16.72
C LYS A 51 13.84 1.79 -17.32
N ASN A 52 14.44 0.77 -16.71
CA ASN A 52 14.46 -0.60 -17.25
C ASN A 52 13.34 -1.51 -16.70
N ASN A 53 12.44 -0.99 -15.86
CA ASN A 53 11.35 -1.77 -15.27
C ASN A 53 10.07 -0.93 -15.23
N ASP A 54 9.14 -1.24 -16.12
CA ASP A 54 7.90 -0.48 -16.28
C ASP A 54 7.00 -0.55 -15.04
N ALA A 55 6.87 -1.72 -14.41
CA ALA A 55 6.08 -1.87 -13.19
C ALA A 55 6.64 -1.01 -12.04
N LEU A 56 7.96 -0.98 -11.88
CA LEU A 56 8.61 -0.12 -10.90
C LEU A 56 8.46 1.36 -11.29
N ARG A 57 8.55 1.70 -12.57
CA ARG A 57 8.36 3.07 -13.07
C ARG A 57 6.97 3.59 -12.77
N PHE A 58 5.94 2.83 -13.12
CA PHE A 58 4.56 3.20 -12.84
C PHE A 58 4.30 3.27 -11.34
N SER A 59 4.86 2.34 -10.55
CA SER A 59 4.78 2.41 -9.09
C SER A 59 5.38 3.70 -8.51
N CYS A 60 6.53 4.15 -9.03
CA CYS A 60 7.13 5.43 -8.61
C CYS A 60 6.24 6.63 -8.96
N ILE A 61 5.67 6.62 -10.16
CA ILE A 61 4.78 7.68 -10.67
C ILE A 61 3.49 7.74 -9.83
N ILE A 62 2.84 6.60 -9.59
CA ILE A 62 1.61 6.51 -8.80
C ILE A 62 1.88 6.91 -7.34
N TYR A 63 2.97 6.43 -6.73
CA TYR A 63 3.35 6.82 -5.38
C TYR A 63 3.47 8.34 -5.25
N TYR A 64 4.18 8.97 -6.18
CA TYR A 64 4.34 10.42 -6.17
C TYR A 64 3.00 11.13 -6.36
N ALA A 65 2.16 10.63 -7.25
CA ALA A 65 0.84 11.17 -7.49
C ALA A 65 -0.02 11.20 -6.22
N VAL A 66 -0.11 10.05 -5.54
CA VAL A 66 -0.92 9.90 -4.33
C VAL A 66 -0.37 10.72 -3.16
N LYS A 67 0.95 10.76 -2.98
CA LYS A 67 1.56 11.36 -1.78
C LYS A 67 1.89 12.85 -1.91
N HIS A 68 2.15 13.35 -3.12
CA HIS A 68 2.74 14.68 -3.32
C HIS A 68 1.94 15.57 -4.26
N LEU A 69 1.05 15.04 -5.11
CA LEU A 69 0.17 15.92 -5.89
C LEU A 69 -0.93 16.48 -5.01
N LYS A 70 -1.17 17.78 -5.15
CA LYS A 70 -2.31 18.49 -4.56
C LYS A 70 -3.54 18.45 -5.48
N ILE A 71 -3.72 17.33 -6.17
CA ILE A 71 -4.85 17.09 -7.07
C ILE A 71 -5.76 16.06 -6.39
N GLN A 72 -6.93 16.49 -5.94
CA GLN A 72 -7.82 15.67 -5.10
C GLN A 72 -8.19 14.33 -5.76
N ARG A 73 -8.40 14.31 -7.07
CA ARG A 73 -8.80 13.11 -7.80
C ARG A 73 -7.76 11.98 -7.74
N TRP A 74 -6.47 12.31 -7.59
CA TRP A 74 -5.42 11.30 -7.37
C TRP A 74 -5.52 10.61 -6.00
N GLN A 75 -6.34 11.12 -5.08
CA GLN A 75 -6.65 10.43 -3.83
C GLN A 75 -7.62 9.25 -4.03
N GLU A 76 -8.36 9.19 -5.15
CA GLU A 76 -9.21 8.04 -5.47
C GLU A 76 -8.38 6.77 -5.69
N VAL A 77 -7.13 6.90 -6.13
CA VAL A 77 -6.19 5.79 -6.34
C VAL A 77 -5.24 5.61 -5.14
N SER A 78 -5.61 6.06 -3.95
CA SER A 78 -4.73 6.03 -2.76
C SER A 78 -4.72 4.72 -1.98
N ASP A 79 -5.55 3.73 -2.34
CA ASP A 79 -5.60 2.44 -1.66
C ASP A 79 -4.51 1.48 -2.17
N PHE A 80 -3.44 1.36 -1.38
CA PHE A 80 -2.29 0.49 -1.70
C PHE A 80 -2.61 -1.02 -1.59
N GLN A 81 -3.71 -1.40 -0.92
CA GLN A 81 -4.12 -2.79 -0.74
C GLN A 81 -4.93 -3.27 -1.94
N LEU A 82 -5.88 -2.47 -2.42
CA LEU A 82 -6.59 -2.73 -3.67
C LEU A 82 -5.62 -2.72 -4.87
N GLY A 83 -4.61 -1.84 -4.80
CA GLY A 83 -3.61 -1.73 -5.83
C GLY A 83 -4.14 -1.01 -7.06
N TRP A 84 -3.49 -1.25 -8.20
CA TRP A 84 -3.81 -0.50 -9.41
C TRP A 84 -3.82 -1.39 -10.64
N GLN A 85 -4.65 -0.99 -11.59
CA GLN A 85 -4.54 -1.44 -12.96
C GLN A 85 -4.11 -0.26 -13.84
N VAL A 86 -2.98 -0.39 -14.53
CA VAL A 86 -2.51 0.58 -15.51
C VAL A 86 -2.82 0.07 -16.92
N GLU A 87 -3.61 0.84 -17.67
CA GLU A 87 -3.92 0.53 -19.06
C GLU A 87 -3.20 1.51 -19.99
N ILE A 88 -2.52 0.98 -21.01
CA ILE A 88 -1.66 1.76 -21.91
C ILE A 88 -2.34 1.89 -23.26
N TYR A 89 -2.57 3.12 -23.71
CA TYR A 89 -3.16 3.43 -25.02
C TYR A 89 -2.28 4.42 -25.76
N THR A 90 -2.16 4.26 -27.09
CA THR A 90 -1.47 5.21 -27.95
C THR A 90 -2.41 5.75 -29.00
N GLU A 91 -2.62 7.07 -28.98
CA GLU A 91 -3.46 7.79 -29.93
C GLU A 91 -2.71 9.02 -30.42
N ASN A 92 -2.73 9.28 -31.73
CA ASN A 92 -2.10 10.47 -32.35
C ASN A 92 -0.62 10.69 -31.95
N GLY A 93 0.13 9.61 -31.76
CA GLY A 93 1.55 9.66 -31.38
C GLY A 93 1.80 9.98 -29.90
N GLN A 94 0.76 10.03 -29.06
CA GLN A 94 0.87 10.22 -27.61
C GLN A 94 0.40 8.97 -26.86
N THR A 95 1.26 8.42 -26.00
CA THR A 95 0.89 7.31 -25.11
C THR A 95 0.31 7.85 -23.81
N LYS A 96 -0.91 7.42 -23.47
CA LYS A 96 -1.59 7.66 -22.19
C LYS A 96 -1.55 6.41 -21.33
N TYR A 97 -1.34 6.60 -20.03
CA TYR A 97 -1.31 5.54 -19.03
C TYR A 97 -2.46 5.80 -18.04
N LEU A 98 -3.56 5.06 -18.20
CA LEU A 98 -4.77 5.17 -17.40
C LEU A 98 -4.60 4.39 -16.12
N VAL A 99 -4.82 5.02 -14.96
CA VAL A 99 -4.61 4.45 -13.63
C VAL A 99 -5.96 4.24 -12.94
N TRP A 100 -6.31 2.98 -12.77
CA TRP A 100 -7.50 2.56 -12.04
C TRP A 100 -7.19 2.22 -10.57
N PRO A 101 -8.11 2.48 -9.63
CA PRO A 101 -7.89 2.34 -8.19
C PRO A 101 -7.98 0.89 -7.66
N ASP A 102 -8.09 -0.09 -8.54
CA ASP A 102 -8.16 -1.52 -8.19
C ASP A 102 -7.45 -2.34 -9.27
N LYS A 103 -6.55 -3.25 -8.88
CA LYS A 103 -5.83 -4.15 -9.77
C LYS A 103 -6.73 -5.16 -10.51
N HIS A 104 -7.93 -5.41 -9.99
CA HIS A 104 -8.96 -6.27 -10.56
C HIS A 104 -10.23 -5.51 -10.93
N ILE A 105 -10.10 -4.22 -11.28
CA ILE A 105 -11.24 -3.41 -11.66
C ILE A 105 -12.08 -4.05 -12.77
N GLN A 106 -13.37 -4.17 -12.53
CA GLN A 106 -14.32 -4.76 -13.47
C GLN A 106 -14.75 -3.75 -14.52
N ALA A 107 -15.14 -4.23 -15.71
CA ALA A 107 -15.58 -3.35 -16.80
C ALA A 107 -16.75 -2.44 -16.41
N SER A 108 -17.68 -2.93 -15.56
CA SER A 108 -18.79 -2.15 -15.03
C SER A 108 -18.36 -0.97 -14.15
N ALA A 109 -17.20 -1.07 -13.49
CA ALA A 109 -16.65 0.00 -12.66
C ALA A 109 -15.89 1.06 -13.47
N LYS A 110 -15.63 0.82 -14.76
CA LYS A 110 -14.92 1.75 -15.66
C LYS A 110 -15.80 2.82 -16.31
N GLN A 111 -16.97 3.09 -15.73
CA GLN A 111 -17.90 4.09 -16.25
C GLN A 111 -17.43 5.52 -15.99
N LEU A 112 -16.57 5.72 -14.98
CA LEU A 112 -15.92 6.99 -14.70
C LEU A 112 -14.54 7.03 -15.35
N GLN A 113 -14.15 8.19 -15.88
CA GLN A 113 -12.84 8.35 -16.50
C GLN A 113 -11.73 8.21 -15.43
N PRO A 114 -10.70 7.38 -15.66
CA PRO A 114 -9.63 7.19 -14.68
C PRO A 114 -8.73 8.43 -14.59
N ASN A 115 -7.91 8.49 -13.54
CA ASN A 115 -6.74 9.36 -13.57
C ASN A 115 -5.75 8.83 -14.62
N TRP A 116 -4.97 9.70 -15.24
CA TRP A 116 -3.99 9.25 -16.20
C TRP A 116 -2.75 10.13 -16.20
N PHE A 117 -1.67 9.61 -16.78
CA PHE A 117 -0.49 10.41 -17.02
C PHE A 117 0.04 10.14 -18.42
N THR A 118 0.89 11.05 -18.90
CA THR A 118 1.73 10.85 -20.08
C THR A 118 3.19 10.96 -19.70
N PHE A 119 4.05 10.31 -20.48
CA PHE A 119 5.49 10.32 -20.26
C PHE A 119 6.21 10.70 -21.55
N LYS A 120 6.93 11.81 -21.54
CA LYS A 120 7.71 12.30 -22.70
C LYS A 120 8.98 12.99 -22.22
N ASN A 121 10.12 12.66 -22.83
CA ASN A 121 11.41 13.30 -22.56
C ASN A 121 11.79 13.33 -21.06
N GLY A 122 11.46 12.28 -20.31
CA GLY A 122 11.73 12.22 -18.87
C GLY A 122 10.77 13.01 -17.99
N GLN A 123 9.78 13.69 -18.56
CA GLN A 123 8.72 14.41 -17.87
C GLN A 123 7.47 13.53 -17.76
N VAL A 124 6.85 13.55 -16.58
CA VAL A 124 5.55 12.95 -16.32
C VAL A 124 4.55 14.08 -16.18
N THR A 125 3.54 14.10 -17.06
CA THR A 125 2.39 15.00 -16.93
C THR A 125 1.22 14.19 -16.40
N TYR A 126 0.75 14.55 -15.22
CA TYR A 126 -0.43 13.98 -14.57
C TYR A 126 -1.64 14.78 -14.98
N ASP A 127 -2.70 14.09 -15.34
CA ASP A 127 -3.97 14.66 -15.76
C ASP A 127 -5.09 14.00 -14.95
N SER A 128 -6.02 14.84 -14.49
CA SER A 128 -7.20 14.37 -13.77
C SER A 128 -8.44 15.09 -14.30
N PHE A 129 -9.46 14.32 -14.66
CA PHE A 129 -10.70 14.87 -15.18
C PHE A 129 -11.49 15.64 -14.11
N GLY A 130 -11.90 16.86 -14.42
CA GLY A 130 -12.77 17.65 -13.55
C GLY A 130 -14.22 17.18 -13.60
N VAL A 131 -14.58 16.11 -12.88
CA VAL A 131 -16.00 15.83 -12.62
C VAL A 131 -16.53 16.88 -11.65
N HIS A 132 -17.51 17.67 -12.10
CA HIS A 132 -18.25 18.73 -11.38
C HIS A 132 -17.75 20.16 -11.49
N THR A 133 -16.74 20.46 -12.30
CA THR A 133 -16.37 21.85 -12.59
C THR A 133 -16.33 22.09 -14.10
N PHE A 134 -16.91 23.18 -14.57
CA PHE A 134 -16.69 23.72 -15.92
C PHE A 134 -15.23 24.24 -16.10
N GLN A 135 -14.31 23.76 -15.27
CA GLN A 135 -12.92 24.19 -15.20
C GLN A 135 -12.05 23.18 -15.94
N LYS A 136 -10.96 23.69 -16.51
CA LYS A 136 -9.95 22.91 -17.23
C LYS A 136 -9.41 21.80 -16.33
N ASP A 137 -9.11 20.64 -16.93
CA ASP A 137 -8.45 19.52 -16.26
C ASP A 137 -7.26 20.00 -15.41
N LEU A 138 -7.16 19.48 -14.20
CA LEU A 138 -6.04 19.78 -13.32
C LEU A 138 -4.83 18.98 -13.80
N THR A 139 -3.80 19.69 -14.25
CA THR A 139 -2.57 19.09 -14.76
C THR A 139 -1.38 19.46 -13.90
N ALA A 140 -0.48 18.50 -13.66
CA ALA A 140 0.82 18.77 -13.04
C ALA A 140 1.92 18.08 -13.85
N THR A 141 3.04 18.77 -14.11
CA THR A 141 4.20 18.17 -14.79
C THR A 141 5.40 18.12 -13.87
N VAL A 142 6.01 16.94 -13.73
CA VAL A 142 7.14 16.68 -12.85
C VAL A 142 8.15 15.77 -13.56
N SER A 143 9.45 16.02 -13.36
CA SER A 143 10.47 15.14 -13.92
C SER A 143 10.53 13.79 -13.20
N LEU A 144 10.83 12.72 -13.93
CA LEU A 144 11.05 11.39 -13.34
C LEU A 144 12.21 11.39 -12.34
N THR A 145 13.21 12.23 -12.56
CA THR A 145 14.32 12.46 -11.60
C THR A 145 13.82 13.06 -10.29
N THR A 146 12.92 14.03 -10.35
CA THR A 146 12.28 14.63 -9.17
C THR A 146 11.48 13.59 -8.40
N ILE A 147 10.70 12.75 -9.11
CA ILE A 147 9.93 11.66 -8.52
C ILE A 147 10.85 10.69 -7.75
N VAL A 148 11.92 10.20 -8.38
CA VAL A 148 12.87 9.28 -7.74
C VAL A 148 13.58 9.93 -6.55
N THR A 149 13.95 11.20 -6.67
CA THR A 149 14.57 11.96 -5.58
C THR A 149 13.62 12.11 -4.39
N GLN A 150 12.34 12.37 -4.65
CA GLN A 150 11.31 12.47 -3.61
C GLN A 150 11.12 11.13 -2.89
N ILE A 151 11.01 10.01 -3.62
CA ILE A 151 10.89 8.66 -3.02
C ILE A 151 12.08 8.34 -2.11
N LYS A 152 13.29 8.75 -2.51
CA LYS A 152 14.49 8.61 -1.67
C LYS A 152 14.38 9.44 -0.40
N ARG A 153 13.92 10.70 -0.50
CA ARG A 153 13.72 11.61 0.65
C ARG A 153 12.67 11.07 1.63
N ASP A 154 11.62 10.45 1.11
CA ASP A 154 10.55 9.86 1.92
C ASP A 154 10.95 8.53 2.59
N HIS A 155 12.16 8.01 2.31
CA HIS A 155 12.57 6.66 2.70
C HIS A 155 11.61 5.55 2.24
N ALA A 156 10.90 5.78 1.13
CA ALA A 156 9.81 4.93 0.66
C ALA A 156 10.25 3.74 -0.23
N ALA A 157 11.55 3.46 -0.33
CA ALA A 157 12.09 2.43 -1.23
C ALA A 157 11.46 1.04 -1.00
N LYS A 158 11.24 0.66 0.27
CA LYS A 158 10.59 -0.62 0.60
C LYS A 158 9.16 -0.70 0.08
N LEU A 159 8.39 0.36 0.29
CA LEU A 159 6.99 0.44 -0.15
C LEU A 159 6.90 0.41 -1.67
N VAL A 160 7.65 1.28 -2.35
CA VAL A 160 7.62 1.39 -3.81
C VAL A 160 8.10 0.12 -4.50
N ARG A 161 9.06 -0.62 -3.92
CA ARG A 161 9.47 -1.93 -4.44
C ARG A 161 8.42 -3.03 -4.25
N HIS A 162 7.49 -2.85 -3.31
CA HIS A 162 6.41 -3.81 -3.08
C HIS A 162 5.18 -3.53 -3.95
N MET A 163 4.93 -2.25 -4.29
CA MET A 163 3.79 -1.84 -5.14
C MET A 163 3.61 -2.65 -6.44
N PRO A 164 4.66 -3.07 -7.18
CA PRO A 164 4.51 -3.92 -8.35
C PRO A 164 3.72 -5.21 -8.12
N THR A 165 3.70 -5.75 -6.90
CA THR A 165 2.92 -6.96 -6.57
C THR A 165 1.40 -6.72 -6.54
N ASN A 166 0.99 -5.46 -6.42
CA ASN A 166 -0.39 -4.99 -6.47
C ASN A 166 -0.63 -4.12 -7.72
N LEU A 167 0.17 -4.29 -8.77
CA LEU A 167 0.05 -3.56 -10.03
C LEU A 167 -0.20 -4.54 -11.18
N VAL A 168 -1.30 -4.33 -11.90
CA VAL A 168 -1.60 -5.01 -13.16
C VAL A 168 -1.37 -4.04 -14.31
N ILE A 169 -0.68 -4.47 -15.35
CA ILE A 169 -0.44 -3.67 -16.56
C ILE A 169 -1.16 -4.33 -17.72
N LYS A 170 -1.96 -3.57 -18.46
CA LYS A 170 -2.61 -3.98 -19.71
C LYS A 170 -2.16 -3.06 -20.83
N ASP A 171 -1.54 -3.63 -21.85
CA ASP A 171 -1.06 -2.90 -23.02
C ASP A 171 -2.06 -3.04 -24.17
N HIS A 172 -2.56 -1.91 -24.67
CA HIS A 172 -3.55 -1.82 -25.75
C HIS A 172 -3.03 -1.04 -26.97
N ARG A 173 -1.72 -0.80 -27.04
CA ARG A 173 -1.07 -0.12 -28.16
C ARG A 173 -0.94 -1.01 -29.40
#